data_AF-A0A6N9IWM0-F1
#
_entry.id   AF-A0A6N9IWM0-F1
#
_cell.length_a   1.000
_cell.length_b   1.000
_cell.length_c   1.000
_cell.angle_alpha   90.00
_cell.angle_beta   90.00
_cell.angle_gamma   90.00
#
_symmetry.space_group_name_H-M   'P 1'
#
loop_
_entity.id
_entity.type
_entity.pdbx_description
1 polymer ?
#
loop_
_entity_poly.entity_id
_entity_poly.type
_entity_poly.pdbx_seq_one_letter_code
_entity_poly.pdbx_strand_id
1 'polypeptide(L)'
;RYGKGFVSARSKDTGEWGAPSFLYTAGGSFGFQFGAEAVDLILLVMTQRGLEGLLSEKFTLGGDIAIAAGPVGRHAEASADIFMQGEIYSYSRSKGIFGGVSLKGTIISSDLDANQAYYGQPLTAENILITNQAVKIPESGKQFIKIFNHLAPYKKDK
;
A
#
# COMPACT_ATOMS: atom_id res chain seq x y z
N ARG A 1 11.59 13.68 -0.05
CA ARG A 1 11.21 12.53 0.81
C ARG A 1 11.48 11.25 0.03
N TYR A 2 12.02 10.22 0.67
CA TYR A 2 12.25 8.90 0.06
C TYR A 2 11.87 7.81 1.07
N GLY A 3 11.31 6.72 0.60
CA GLY A 3 10.96 5.57 1.44
C GLY A 3 11.02 4.26 0.65
N LYS A 4 11.22 3.16 1.36
CA LYS A 4 11.07 1.81 0.83
C LYS A 4 9.95 1.10 1.56
N GLY A 5 9.26 0.21 0.87
CA GLY A 5 8.17 -0.56 1.46
C GLY A 5 7.78 -1.74 0.57
N PHE A 6 6.65 -2.32 0.92
CA PHE A 6 6.04 -3.38 0.12
C PHE A 6 4.52 -3.18 0.10
N VAL A 7 3.89 -3.82 -0.87
CA VAL A 7 2.45 -3.89 -1.04
C VAL A 7 2.04 -5.34 -1.17
N SER A 8 0.84 -5.66 -0.70
CA SER A 8 0.18 -6.93 -0.97
C SER A 8 -1.24 -6.64 -1.41
N ALA A 9 -1.75 -7.45 -2.33
CA ALA A 9 -3.15 -7.43 -2.73
C ALA A 9 -3.89 -8.60 -2.08
N ARG A 10 -5.20 -8.42 -1.87
CA ARG A 10 -6.10 -9.51 -1.50
C ARG A 10 -6.83 -9.98 -2.75
N SER A 11 -6.82 -11.28 -3.00
CA SER A 11 -7.56 -11.88 -4.11
C SER A 11 -9.06 -11.71 -3.88
N LYS A 12 -9.78 -11.28 -4.92
CA LYS A 12 -11.25 -11.24 -4.91
C LYS A 12 -11.86 -12.64 -4.96
N ASP A 13 -11.16 -13.60 -5.56
CA ASP A 13 -11.65 -14.96 -5.76
C ASP A 13 -11.53 -15.80 -4.48
N THR A 14 -10.37 -15.72 -3.81
CA THR A 14 -10.09 -16.53 -2.61
C THR A 14 -10.29 -15.76 -1.31
N GLY A 15 -10.27 -14.42 -1.35
CA GLY A 15 -10.27 -13.58 -0.15
C GLY A 15 -8.94 -13.58 0.60
N GLU A 16 -7.91 -14.24 0.07
CA GLU A 16 -6.59 -14.36 0.71
C GLU A 16 -5.62 -13.26 0.24
N TRP A 17 -4.72 -12.87 1.13
CA TRP A 17 -3.58 -12.02 0.80
C TRP A 17 -2.54 -12.77 -0.05
N GLY A 18 -2.04 -12.10 -1.08
CA GLY A 18 -1.01 -12.62 -1.99
C GLY A 18 0.42 -12.30 -1.57
N ALA A 19 1.36 -12.63 -2.46
CA ALA A 19 2.78 -12.35 -2.25
C ALA A 19 3.07 -10.84 -2.22
N PRO A 20 4.04 -10.37 -1.40
CA PRO A 20 4.38 -8.96 -1.33
C PRO A 20 5.21 -8.51 -2.54
N SER A 21 4.88 -7.38 -3.14
CA SER A 21 5.77 -6.68 -4.09
C SER A 21 6.49 -5.54 -3.39
N PHE A 22 7.78 -5.38 -3.64
CA PHE A 22 8.57 -4.26 -3.13
C PHE A 22 8.32 -3.00 -3.96
N LEU A 23 8.29 -1.87 -3.27
CA LEU A 23 8.05 -0.55 -3.82
C LEU A 23 9.01 0.45 -3.19
N TYR A 24 9.23 1.56 -3.87
CA TYR A 24 9.83 2.74 -3.27
C TYR A 24 8.95 3.96 -3.49
N THR A 25 9.15 4.96 -2.64
CA THR A 25 8.48 6.25 -2.74
C THR A 25 9.50 7.36 -2.91
N ALA A 26 9.20 8.33 -3.75
CA ALA A 26 10.04 9.51 -3.97
C ALA A 26 9.13 10.72 -4.17
N GLY A 27 9.31 11.77 -3.36
CA GLY A 27 8.47 12.97 -3.44
C GLY A 27 9.27 14.25 -3.20
N GLY A 28 8.94 15.30 -3.95
CA GLY A 28 9.45 16.65 -3.69
C GLY A 28 8.83 17.20 -2.40
N SER A 29 9.64 17.72 -1.49
CA SER A 29 9.12 18.45 -0.32
C SER A 29 8.98 19.93 -0.66
N PHE A 30 7.75 20.44 -0.78
CA PHE A 30 7.52 21.89 -0.76
C PHE A 30 7.67 22.37 0.69
N GLY A 31 8.74 23.12 0.96
CA GLY A 31 9.06 23.65 2.29
C GLY A 31 10.22 22.90 2.94
N PHE A 32 11.43 23.40 2.75
CA PHE A 32 12.58 23.12 3.60
C PHE A 32 12.26 23.61 5.03
N GLN A 33 11.63 22.77 5.85
CA GLN A 33 11.77 22.86 7.29
C GLN A 33 12.64 21.68 7.71
N PHE A 34 13.88 22.00 8.08
CA PHE A 34 14.93 21.05 8.42
C PHE A 34 14.51 20.20 9.62
N GLY A 35 14.06 18.99 9.34
CA GLY A 35 13.85 17.90 10.29
C GLY A 35 13.81 16.59 9.52
N ALA A 36 14.82 15.73 9.69
CA ALA A 36 14.79 14.38 9.15
C ALA A 36 13.77 13.57 9.95
N GLU A 37 12.51 13.61 9.52
CA GLU A 37 11.45 12.87 10.16
C GLU A 37 11.25 11.53 9.45
N ALA A 38 11.56 10.44 10.16
CA ALA A 38 11.21 9.10 9.73
C ALA A 38 9.77 8.79 10.13
N VAL A 39 8.95 8.38 9.17
CA VAL A 39 7.54 8.09 9.38
C VAL A 39 7.24 6.72 8.80
N ASP A 40 6.69 5.83 9.63
CA ASP A 40 6.07 4.60 9.14
C ASP A 40 4.71 4.94 8.56
N LEU A 41 4.47 4.59 7.29
CA LEU A 41 3.23 4.86 6.56
C LEU A 41 2.55 3.55 6.14
N ILE A 42 1.25 3.47 6.38
CA ILE A 42 0.38 2.39 5.89
C ILE A 42 -0.63 3.02 4.93
N LEU A 43 -0.69 2.49 3.72
CA LEU A 43 -1.65 2.89 2.68
C LEU A 43 -2.63 1.75 2.45
N LEU A 44 -3.92 2.04 2.57
CA LEU A 44 -5.01 1.10 2.22
C LEU A 44 -5.59 1.54 0.87
N VAL A 45 -5.32 0.75 -0.16
CA VAL A 45 -5.84 0.96 -1.51
C VAL A 45 -7.18 0.25 -1.61
N MET A 46 -8.27 1.02 -1.68
CA MET A 46 -9.63 0.47 -1.53
C MET A 46 -10.40 0.41 -2.84
N THR A 47 -9.87 1.01 -3.91
CA THR A 47 -10.53 1.03 -5.23
C THR A 47 -9.67 0.37 -6.30
N GLN A 48 -10.33 -0.13 -7.35
CA GLN A 48 -9.65 -0.68 -8.53
C GLN A 48 -8.73 0.35 -9.18
N ARG A 49 -9.18 1.61 -9.27
CA ARG A 49 -8.38 2.72 -9.81
C ARG A 49 -7.14 3.01 -8.98
N GLY A 50 -7.24 2.94 -7.65
CA GLY A 50 -6.08 3.05 -6.77
C GLY A 50 -5.07 1.92 -6.98
N LEU A 51 -5.56 0.70 -7.22
CA LEU A 51 -4.72 -0.46 -7.55
C LEU A 51 -4.05 -0.28 -8.91
N GLU A 52 -4.78 0.10 -9.95
CA GLU A 52 -4.25 0.36 -11.29
C GLU A 52 -3.14 1.43 -11.28
N GLY A 53 -3.33 2.51 -10.51
CA GLY A 53 -2.25 3.47 -10.31
C GLY A 53 -1.02 2.84 -9.65
N LEU A 54 -1.21 1.96 -8.65
CA LEU A 54 -0.10 1.25 -8.02
C LEU A 54 0.65 0.31 -8.96
N LEU A 55 -0.05 -0.28 -9.93
CA LEU A 55 0.52 -1.16 -10.93
C LEU A 55 1.22 -0.40 -12.06
N SER A 56 0.89 0.88 -12.25
CA SER A 56 1.57 1.74 -13.22
C SER A 56 3.03 1.99 -12.82
N GLU A 57 3.90 2.24 -13.80
CA GLU A 57 5.32 2.45 -13.55
C GLU A 57 5.60 3.58 -12.56
N LYS A 58 4.79 4.64 -12.60
CA LYS A 58 4.91 5.81 -11.72
C LYS A 58 3.52 6.39 -11.52
N PHE A 59 3.06 6.47 -10.27
CA PHE A 59 1.85 7.21 -9.94
C PHE A 59 2.10 8.21 -8.83
N THR A 60 1.40 9.34 -8.90
CA THR A 60 1.55 10.46 -7.98
C THR A 60 0.37 10.53 -7.02
N LEU A 61 0.67 10.29 -5.75
CA LEU A 61 -0.25 10.49 -4.63
C LEU A 61 -0.79 11.93 -4.60
N GLY A 62 -2.12 12.12 -4.58
CA GLY A 62 -2.78 13.43 -4.52
C GLY A 62 -2.71 14.26 -5.82
N GLY A 63 -2.16 13.68 -6.90
CA GLY A 63 -2.22 14.19 -8.26
C GLY A 63 -3.09 13.30 -9.13
N ASP A 64 -2.66 12.04 -9.31
CA ASP A 64 -3.35 11.06 -10.17
C ASP A 64 -4.50 10.33 -9.44
N ILE A 65 -4.34 10.18 -8.12
CA ILE A 65 -5.25 9.45 -7.22
C ILE A 65 -5.61 10.32 -6.01
N ALA A 66 -6.89 10.33 -5.66
CA ALA A 66 -7.40 11.03 -4.49
C ALA A 66 -7.04 10.28 -3.19
N ILE A 67 -6.48 11.01 -2.22
CA ILE A 67 -6.07 10.45 -0.93
C ILE A 67 -6.93 11.05 0.17
N ALA A 68 -7.48 10.18 1.00
CA ALA A 68 -8.24 10.56 2.18
C ALA A 68 -7.52 10.15 3.47
N ALA A 69 -7.75 10.91 4.54
CA ALA A 69 -7.44 10.47 5.88
C ALA A 69 -8.32 9.26 6.25
N GLY A 70 -7.73 8.23 6.85
CA GLY A 70 -8.48 7.06 7.33
C GLY A 70 -9.29 7.36 8.59
N PRO A 71 -10.42 6.66 8.84
CA PRO A 71 -11.21 6.84 10.06
C PRO A 71 -10.45 6.45 11.35
N VAL A 72 -10.78 7.08 12.49
CA VAL A 72 -10.26 6.74 13.83
C VAL A 72 -11.34 6.64 14.90
N GLY A 73 -11.14 5.73 15.86
CA GLY A 73 -11.90 5.63 17.11
C GLY A 73 -13.03 4.60 17.09
N ARG A 74 -13.54 4.26 18.28
CA ARG A 74 -14.57 3.22 18.49
C ARG A 74 -15.95 3.54 17.88
N HIS A 75 -16.21 4.80 17.53
CA HIS A 75 -17.44 5.22 16.85
C HIS A 75 -17.30 5.31 15.33
N ALA A 76 -16.10 5.05 14.80
CA ALA A 76 -15.87 5.04 13.37
C ALA A 76 -16.55 3.87 12.66
N GLU A 77 -16.73 2.72 13.32
CA GLU A 77 -17.41 1.55 12.71
C GLU A 77 -18.84 1.88 12.27
N ALA A 78 -19.56 2.71 13.03
CA ALA A 78 -20.95 3.09 12.71
C ALA A 78 -21.07 4.13 11.57
N SER A 79 -19.96 4.73 11.15
CA SER A 79 -19.94 5.81 10.14
C SER A 79 -18.94 5.57 9.01
N ALA A 80 -18.14 4.52 9.08
CA ALA A 80 -17.16 4.16 8.06
C ALA A 80 -17.82 4.00 6.69
N ASP A 81 -18.98 3.35 6.59
CA ASP A 81 -19.70 3.19 5.32
C ASP A 81 -20.11 4.51 4.65
N ILE A 82 -20.31 5.58 5.44
CA ILE A 82 -20.79 6.88 4.93
C ILE A 82 -19.60 7.79 4.52
N PHE A 83 -18.43 7.61 5.12
CA PHE A 83 -17.26 8.48 4.91
C PHE A 83 -16.11 7.84 4.11
N MET A 84 -16.20 6.55 3.76
CA MET A 84 -15.16 5.86 3.00
C MET A 84 -15.26 6.12 1.48
N GLN A 85 -15.03 7.37 1.05
CA GLN A 85 -15.02 7.77 -0.37
C GLN A 85 -13.62 7.94 -0.99
N GLY A 86 -12.55 7.77 -0.20
CA GLY A 86 -11.17 7.88 -0.67
C GLY A 86 -10.70 6.65 -1.45
N GLU A 87 -9.97 6.87 -2.54
CA GLU A 87 -9.33 5.78 -3.31
C GLU A 87 -8.20 5.11 -2.50
N ILE A 88 -7.48 5.91 -1.72
CA ILE A 88 -6.43 5.46 -0.79
C ILE A 88 -6.62 6.13 0.58
N TYR A 89 -6.55 5.33 1.65
CA TYR A 89 -6.46 5.82 3.03
C TYR A 89 -5.04 5.73 3.55
N SER A 90 -4.58 6.76 4.27
CA SER A 90 -3.21 6.80 4.84
C SER A 90 -3.18 6.89 6.35
N TYR A 91 -2.39 6.01 6.98
CA TYR A 91 -2.16 5.95 8.42
C TYR A 91 -0.67 6.01 8.76
N SER A 92 -0.30 6.59 9.91
CA SER A 92 1.06 6.57 10.44
C SER A 92 1.12 6.05 11.86
N ARG A 93 2.12 5.20 12.12
CA ARG A 93 2.37 4.64 13.46
C ARG A 93 2.85 5.70 14.46
N SER A 94 3.68 6.65 14.01
CA SER A 94 4.32 7.66 14.89
C SER A 94 3.51 8.94 15.05
N LYS A 95 2.58 9.24 14.14
CA LYS A 95 1.81 10.49 14.12
C LYS A 95 0.29 10.34 14.06
N GLY A 96 -0.25 9.13 14.00
CA GLY A 96 -1.68 8.89 13.85
C GLY A 96 -2.15 9.06 12.39
N ILE A 97 -3.35 9.60 12.16
CA ILE A 97 -3.87 9.87 10.80
C ILE A 97 -2.96 10.89 10.12
N PHE A 98 -2.36 10.53 8.98
CA PHE A 98 -1.76 11.52 8.10
C PHE A 98 -2.81 12.06 7.15
N GLY A 99 -3.19 13.32 7.32
CA GLY A 99 -4.00 14.07 6.35
C GLY A 99 -3.20 14.32 5.06
N GLY A 100 -3.81 14.01 3.92
CA GLY A 100 -3.20 13.88 2.58
C GLY A 100 -2.34 15.03 2.04
N VAL A 101 -2.22 16.17 2.73
CA VAL A 101 -1.35 17.29 2.33
C VAL A 101 0.13 16.88 2.31
N SER A 102 0.57 16.00 3.23
CA SER A 102 2.00 15.64 3.29
C SER A 102 2.44 14.62 2.22
N LEU A 103 1.48 13.84 1.69
CA LEU A 103 1.75 12.79 0.71
C LEU A 103 1.58 13.28 -0.73
N LYS A 104 0.95 14.43 -0.93
CA LYS A 104 0.73 15.04 -2.25
C LYS A 104 2.07 15.22 -2.99
N GLY A 105 2.14 14.75 -4.22
CA GLY A 105 3.36 14.84 -5.03
C GLY A 105 4.39 13.73 -4.75
N THR A 106 4.01 12.69 -4.01
CA THR A 106 4.84 11.50 -3.81
C THR A 106 4.60 10.51 -4.94
N ILE A 107 5.67 10.18 -5.66
CA ILE A 107 5.70 9.08 -6.62
C ILE A 107 5.85 7.78 -5.86
N ILE A 108 5.09 6.77 -6.24
CA ILE A 108 5.29 5.39 -5.83
C ILE A 108 5.58 4.57 -7.09
N SER A 109 6.55 3.67 -6.99
CA SER A 109 7.00 2.84 -8.11
C SER A 109 7.48 1.47 -7.61
N SER A 110 7.46 0.47 -8.50
CA SER A 110 7.97 -0.87 -8.22
C SER A 110 9.48 -0.87 -8.03
N ASP A 111 9.97 -1.48 -6.96
CA ASP A 111 11.40 -1.69 -6.75
C ASP A 111 11.80 -3.01 -7.44
N LEU A 112 12.08 -2.93 -8.74
CA LEU A 112 12.41 -4.11 -9.57
C LEU A 112 13.68 -4.82 -9.08
N ASP A 113 14.66 -4.07 -8.61
CA ASP A 113 15.90 -4.62 -8.07
C ASP A 113 15.63 -5.42 -6.79
N ALA A 114 14.82 -4.87 -5.88
CA ALA A 114 14.41 -5.58 -4.67
C ALA A 114 13.55 -6.80 -4.98
N ASN A 115 12.60 -6.70 -5.91
CA ASN A 115 11.81 -7.83 -6.37
C ASN A 115 12.70 -8.92 -6.98
N GLN A 116 13.67 -8.55 -7.82
CA GLN A 116 14.63 -9.49 -8.40
C GLN A 116 15.50 -10.16 -7.34
N ALA A 117 16.02 -9.40 -6.38
CA ALA A 117 16.80 -9.95 -5.29
C ALA A 117 15.98 -10.92 -4.43
N TYR A 118 14.69 -10.63 -4.23
CA TYR A 118 13.82 -11.43 -3.38
C TYR A 118 13.28 -12.69 -4.06
N TYR A 119 12.79 -12.57 -5.30
CA TYR A 119 12.17 -13.67 -6.04
C TYR A 119 13.14 -14.42 -6.96
N GLY A 120 14.35 -13.88 -7.19
CA GLY A 120 15.31 -14.41 -8.15
C GLY A 120 14.95 -14.12 -9.62
N GLN A 121 13.94 -13.27 -9.86
CA GLN A 121 13.43 -12.90 -11.19
C GLN A 121 12.94 -11.45 -11.18
N PRO A 122 13.10 -10.70 -12.28
CA PRO A 122 12.73 -9.29 -12.37
C PRO A 122 11.20 -9.13 -12.51
N LEU A 123 10.47 -9.42 -11.43
CA LEU A 123 9.02 -9.35 -11.39
C LEU A 123 8.56 -7.92 -11.05
N THR A 124 7.62 -7.39 -11.84
CA THR A 124 6.92 -6.14 -11.52
C THR A 124 5.86 -6.35 -10.43
N ALA A 125 5.35 -5.27 -9.86
CA ALA A 125 4.18 -5.33 -8.98
C ALA A 125 2.98 -5.99 -9.65
N GLU A 126 2.74 -5.77 -10.94
CA GLU A 126 1.67 -6.45 -11.68
C GLU A 126 1.91 -7.96 -11.83
N ASN A 127 3.17 -8.36 -12.07
CA ASN A 127 3.54 -9.77 -12.13
C ASN A 127 3.22 -10.49 -10.81
N ILE A 128 3.50 -9.83 -9.68
CA ILE A 128 3.33 -10.41 -8.34
C ILE A 128 1.86 -10.34 -7.88
N LEU A 129 1.23 -9.18 -7.98
CA LEU A 129 -0.05 -8.90 -7.33
C LEU A 129 -1.28 -9.35 -8.14
N ILE A 130 -1.17 -9.37 -9.47
CA ILE A 130 -2.32 -9.60 -10.37
C ILE A 130 -2.19 -10.93 -11.09
N THR A 131 -1.06 -11.14 -11.76
CA THR A 131 -0.86 -12.34 -12.59
C THR A 131 -0.26 -13.51 -11.83
N ASN A 132 0.07 -13.33 -10.54
CA ASN A 132 0.57 -14.36 -9.63
C ASN A 132 1.80 -15.12 -10.17
N GLN A 133 2.70 -14.44 -10.87
CA GLN A 133 3.93 -15.02 -11.43
C GLN A 133 5.01 -15.33 -10.39
N ALA A 134 4.82 -14.90 -9.13
CA ALA A 134 5.70 -15.22 -8.01
C ALA A 134 5.53 -16.68 -7.57
N VAL A 135 6.01 -17.65 -8.37
CA VAL A 135 5.85 -19.09 -8.11
C VAL A 135 6.68 -19.55 -6.90
N LYS A 136 7.90 -19.03 -6.74
CA LYS A 136 8.81 -19.40 -5.65
C LYS A 136 8.89 -18.27 -4.62
N ILE A 137 7.89 -18.20 -3.76
CA ILE A 137 7.85 -17.22 -2.67
C ILE A 137 8.87 -17.62 -1.58
N PRO A 138 9.81 -16.75 -1.20
CA PRO A 138 10.72 -16.99 -0.07
C PRO A 138 9.96 -17.24 1.24
N GLU A 139 10.61 -17.88 2.22
CA GLU A 139 9.97 -18.27 3.48
C GLU A 139 9.40 -17.08 4.26
N SER A 140 10.10 -15.94 4.26
CA SER A 140 9.59 -14.71 4.88
C SER A 140 8.30 -14.21 4.23
N GLY A 141 8.11 -14.43 2.93
CA GLY A 141 6.91 -14.03 2.18
C GLY A 141 5.74 -14.96 2.48
N LYS A 142 6.01 -16.27 2.63
CA LYS A 142 5.01 -17.24 3.10
C LYS A 142 4.55 -16.93 4.53
N GLN A 143 5.48 -16.58 5.41
CA GLN A 143 5.15 -16.16 6.77
C GLN A 143 4.31 -14.89 6.78
N PHE A 144 4.67 -13.90 5.97
CA PHE A 144 3.89 -12.68 5.77
C PHE A 144 2.44 -13.00 5.37
N ILE A 145 2.25 -13.79 4.31
CA ILE A 145 0.93 -14.21 3.81
C ILE A 145 0.12 -14.89 4.92
N LYS A 146 0.73 -15.86 5.62
CA LYS A 146 0.09 -16.60 6.71
C LYS A 146 -0.38 -15.67 7.83
N ILE A 147 0.47 -14.74 8.26
CA ILE A 147 0.17 -13.80 9.34
C ILE A 147 -0.95 -12.83 8.91
N PHE A 148 -0.89 -12.28 7.69
CA PHE A 148 -1.91 -11.35 7.21
C PHE A 148 -3.27 -12.00 7.03
N ASN A 149 -3.32 -13.23 6.52
CA ASN A 149 -4.55 -14.00 6.44
C ASN A 149 -5.14 -14.33 7.81
N HIS A 150 -4.30 -14.46 8.85
CA HIS A 150 -4.77 -14.66 10.22
C HIS A 150 -5.25 -13.37 10.90
N LEU A 151 -4.51 -12.27 10.76
CA LEU A 151 -4.79 -11.00 11.46
C LEU A 151 -5.86 -10.15 10.76
N ALA A 152 -5.94 -10.24 9.43
CA ALA A 152 -6.87 -9.48 8.61
C ALA A 152 -7.60 -10.40 7.61
N PRO A 153 -8.36 -11.39 8.08
CA PRO A 153 -9.09 -12.31 7.21
C PRO A 153 -10.17 -11.58 6.42
N TYR A 154 -10.54 -12.12 5.26
CA TYR A 154 -11.76 -11.70 4.58
C TYR A 154 -12.98 -12.13 5.40
N LYS A 155 -13.77 -11.14 5.85
CA LYS A 155 -15.08 -11.39 6.43
C LYS A 155 -16.08 -11.36 5.29
N LYS A 156 -16.68 -12.50 4.99
CA LYS A 156 -17.88 -12.56 4.16
C LYS A 156 -19.00 -12.00 5.04
N ASP A 157 -19.63 -10.90 4.62
CA ASP A 157 -20.78 -10.36 5.35
C ASP A 157 -21.83 -11.47 5.49
N LYS A 158 -22.38 -11.60 6.70
CA LYS A 158 -23.45 -12.56 7.02
C LYS A 158 -24.77 -12.09 6.44
#